data_AF-A0A923NGI0-F1
#
_entry.id   AF-A0A923NGI0-F1
#
_cell.length_a   1.000
_cell.length_b   1.000
_cell.length_c   1.000
_cell.angle_alpha   90.00
_cell.angle_beta   90.00
_cell.angle_gamma   90.00
#
_symmetry.space_group_name_H-M   'P 1'
#
loop_
_entity.id
_entity.type
_entity.pdbx_description
1 polymer ?
#
loop_
_entity_poly.entity_id
_entity_poly.type
_entity_poly.pdbx_seq_one_letter_code
_entity_poly.pdbx_strand_id
1 'polypeptide(L)' 'MADKWEWSVELAKARVNQTQVGEFIGITRSQMSTLVTKMITGEGKTATELDRKRWQQALDYVKLKQQEVEV' A
#
# COMPACT_ATOMS: atom_id res chain seq x y z
N MET A 1 -0.06 -1.63 -10.91
CA MET A 1 0.25 -0.29 -10.38
C MET A 1 1.44 0.27 -11.11
N ALA A 2 1.22 1.23 -12.00
CA ALA A 2 2.23 1.90 -12.81
C ALA A 2 2.82 3.15 -12.12
N ASP A 3 2.06 3.84 -11.27
CA ASP A 3 2.51 5.05 -10.58
C ASP A 3 1.81 5.29 -9.22
N LYS A 4 2.22 6.37 -8.53
CA LYS A 4 1.69 6.75 -7.20
C LYS A 4 0.23 7.23 -7.26
N TRP A 5 -0.23 7.67 -8.42
CA TRP A 5 -1.62 8.09 -8.61
C TRP A 5 -2.53 6.85 -8.59
N GLU A 6 -2.15 5.78 -9.28
CA GLU A 6 -2.91 4.52 -9.23
C GLU A 6 -3.02 3.99 -7.80
N TRP A 7 -1.96 4.05 -7.00
CA TRP A 7 -2.03 3.69 -5.58
C TRP A 7 -3.06 4.52 -4.80
N SER A 8 -3.10 5.83 -5.05
CA SER A 8 -4.07 6.72 -4.39
C SER A 8 -5.51 6.40 -4.81
N VAL A 9 -5.72 6.01 -6.08
CA VAL A 9 -7.01 5.56 -6.60
C VAL A 9 -7.45 4.26 -5.93
N GLU A 10 -6.54 3.29 -5.78
CA GLU A 10 -6.85 2.01 -5.12
C GLU A 10 -7.23 2.19 -3.64
N LEU A 11 -6.55 3.10 -2.94
CA LEU A 11 -6.92 3.52 -1.58
C LEU A 11 -8.31 4.16 -1.53
N ALA A 12 -8.62 5.04 -2.48
CA ALA A 12 -9.92 5.71 -2.56
C ALA A 12 -11.07 4.73 -2.81
N LYS A 13 -10.89 3.76 -3.73
CA LYS A 13 -11.85 2.66 -3.95
C LYS A 13 -12.10 1.85 -2.68
N ALA A 14 -11.04 1.60 -1.91
CA ALA A 14 -11.08 0.90 -0.65
C ALA A 14 -11.62 1.73 0.52
N ARG A 15 -11.91 3.03 0.31
CA ARG A 15 -12.27 4.00 1.36
C ARG A 15 -11.30 4.02 2.55
N VAL A 16 -10.02 3.71 2.30
CA VAL A 16 -8.96 3.81 3.29
C VAL A 16 -7.95 4.88 2.89
N ASN A 17 -7.19 5.35 3.86
CA ASN A 17 -6.04 6.21 3.62
C ASN A 17 -4.73 5.49 3.94
N GLN A 18 -3.63 6.09 3.49
CA GLN A 18 -2.30 5.51 3.63
C GLN A 18 -1.85 5.34 5.09
N THR A 19 -2.37 6.16 6.01
CA THR A 19 -2.12 6.03 7.45
C THR A 19 -2.73 4.73 7.97
N GLN A 20 -4.00 4.46 7.65
CA GLN A 20 -4.70 3.25 8.07
C GLN A 20 -4.03 1.98 7.53
N VAL A 21 -3.56 2.01 6.28
CA VAL A 21 -2.81 0.88 5.71
C VAL A 21 -1.48 0.68 6.45
N GLY A 22 -0.77 1.77 6.76
CA GLY A 22 0.46 1.71 7.55
C GLY A 22 0.24 1.11 8.94
N GLU A 23 -0.78 1.60 9.65
CA GLU A 23 -1.16 1.10 10.98
C GLU A 23 -1.49 -0.40 10.95
N PHE A 24 -2.22 -0.86 9.93
CA PHE A 24 -2.55 -2.28 9.76
C PHE A 24 -1.31 -3.18 9.63
N ILE A 25 -0.29 -2.74 8.87
CA ILE A 25 0.96 -3.50 8.69
C ILE A 25 2.04 -3.15 9.74
N GLY A 26 1.69 -2.37 10.77
CA GLY A 26 2.55 -2.02 11.88
C GLY A 26 3.68 -1.05 11.54
N ILE A 27 3.46 -0.13 10.59
CA ILE A 27 4.44 0.92 10.22
C ILE A 27 3.79 2.31 10.26
N THR A 28 4.62 3.35 10.39
CA THR A 28 4.12 4.72 10.37
C THR A 28 3.74 5.17 8.96
N ARG A 29 2.94 6.24 8.85
CA ARG A 29 2.61 6.87 7.56
C ARG A 29 3.86 7.24 6.75
N SER A 30 4.92 7.75 7.40
CA SER A 30 6.16 8.13 6.69
C SER A 30 6.88 6.90 6.13
N GLN A 31 6.96 5.82 6.91
CA GLN A 31 7.51 4.54 6.45
C GLN A 31 6.68 3.95 5.32
N MET A 32 5.35 4.09 5.36
CA MET A 32 4.47 3.67 4.27
C MET A 32 4.73 4.47 2.99
N SER A 33 4.96 5.78 3.07
CA SER A 33 5.34 6.61 1.91
C SER A 33 6.68 6.21 1.30
N THR A 34 7.65 5.86 2.14
CA THR A 34 8.92 5.29 1.67
C THR A 34 8.70 3.94 0.98
N LEU A 35 7.87 3.07 1.57
CA LEU A 35 7.55 1.76 1.01
C LEU A 35 6.88 1.88 -0.36
N VAL A 36 5.85 2.73 -0.49
CA VAL A 36 5.18 3.03 -1.76
C VAL A 36 6.19 3.52 -2.80
N THR A 37 7.10 4.41 -2.40
CA THR A 37 8.13 4.92 -3.32
C THR A 37 9.08 3.82 -3.79
N LYS A 38 9.55 2.94 -2.89
CA LYS A 38 10.41 1.80 -3.25
C LYS A 38 9.71 0.81 -4.20
N MET A 39 8.44 0.53 -3.94
CA MET A 39 7.71 -0.50 -4.68
C MET A 39 7.21 0.00 -6.04
N ILE A 40 6.76 1.25 -6.11
CA ILE A 40 6.21 1.84 -7.35
C ILE A 40 7.33 2.53 -8.14
N THR A 41 7.93 3.59 -7.59
CA THR A 41 8.96 4.37 -8.31
C THR A 41 10.27 3.58 -8.46
N GLY A 42 10.65 2.84 -7.43
CA GLY A 42 11.82 1.95 -7.48
C GLY A 42 11.56 0.60 -8.14
N GLU A 43 10.33 0.33 -8.60
CA GLU A 43 9.89 -0.94 -9.19
C GLU A 43 10.27 -2.17 -8.33
N GLY A 44 10.37 -1.99 -7.01
CA GLY A 44 10.83 -3.04 -6.08
C GLY A 44 12.31 -3.42 -6.21
N LYS A 45 13.10 -2.76 -7.07
CA LYS A 45 14.54 -3.05 -7.26
C LYS A 45 15.37 -2.71 -6.03
N THR A 46 14.96 -1.69 -5.28
CA THR A 46 15.60 -1.28 -4.02
C THR A 46 14.86 -1.77 -2.77
N ALA A 47 13.82 -2.60 -2.95
CA ALA A 47 13.02 -3.13 -1.86
C ALA A 47 13.66 -4.40 -1.28
N THR A 48 13.83 -4.41 0.04
CA THR A 48 14.23 -5.59 0.79
C THR A 48 13.12 -6.65 0.77
N GLU A 49 13.44 -7.90 1.15
CA GLU A 49 12.41 -8.94 1.31
C GLU A 49 11.32 -8.54 2.30
N LEU A 50 11.70 -7.86 3.40
CA LEU A 50 10.75 -7.34 4.37
C LEU A 50 9.84 -6.26 3.78
N ASP A 51 10.39 -5.36 2.95
CA ASP A 51 9.61 -4.36 2.22
C ASP A 51 8.59 -5.05 1.29
N ARG A 52 9.01 -6.09 0.55
CA ARG A 52 8.12 -6.85 -0.35
C ARG A 52 7.00 -7.56 0.42
N LYS A 53 7.31 -8.18 1.55
CA LYS A 53 6.32 -8.83 2.42
C LYS A 53 5.30 -7.82 2.95
N ARG A 54 5.78 -6.68 3.47
CA ARG A 54 4.91 -5.60 3.94
C ARG A 54 4.05 -5.02 2.83
N TRP A 55 4.61 -4.86 1.64
CA TRP A 55 3.86 -4.40 0.47
C TRP A 55 2.75 -5.37 0.11
N GLN A 56 3.02 -6.68 0.08
CA GLN A 56 1.98 -7.68 -0.16
C GLN A 56 0.85 -7.58 0.88
N GLN A 57 1.19 -7.47 2.16
CA GLN A 57 0.20 -7.30 3.23
C GLN A 57 -0.64 -6.02 3.05
N ALA A 58 -0.02 -4.93 2.60
CA ALA A 58 -0.73 -3.69 2.30
C ALA A 58 -1.72 -3.87 1.13
N LEU A 59 -1.32 -4.56 0.07
CA LEU A 59 -2.19 -4.86 -1.07
C LEU A 59 -3.37 -5.76 -0.67
N ASP A 60 -3.10 -6.80 0.12
CA ASP A 60 -4.12 -7.72 0.60
C ASP A 60 -5.16 -6.99 1.47
N TYR A 61 -4.71 -6.08 2.34
CA TYR A 61 -5.58 -5.24 3.15
C TYR A 61 -6.45 -4.31 2.31
N VAL A 62 -5.85 -3.61 1.33
CA VAL A 62 -6.61 -2.72 0.43
C VAL A 62 -7.65 -3.51 -0.35
N LYS A 63 -7.29 -4.68 -0.88
CA LYS A 63 -8.21 -5.56 -1.61
C LYS A 63 -9.37 -6.04 -0.73
N LEU A 64 -9.08 -6.46 0.50
CA LEU A 64 -10.10 -6.83 1.48
C LEU A 64 -11.08 -5.67 1.72
N LYS A 65 -10.57 -4.45 1.89
CA LYS A 65 -11.40 -3.26 2.11
C LYS A 65 -12.21 -2.84 0.88
N GLN A 66 -11.69 -3.03 -0.34
CA GLN A 66 -12.49 -2.83 -1.56
C GLN A 66 -13.68 -3.79 -1.60
N GLN A 67 -13.46 -5.07 -1.25
CA GLN A 67 -14.53 -6.07 -1.21
C GLN A 67 -15.59 -5.76 -0.15
N GLU A 68 -15.20 -5.20 1.00
CA GLU A 68 -16.16 -4.75 2.02
C GLU A 68 -17.01 -3.54 1.56
N VAL A 69 -16.47 -2.70 0.67
CA VAL A 69 -17.16 -1.47 0.19
C VAL A 69 -18.09 -1.74 -0.99
N GLU A 70 -17.83 -2.79 -1.78
CA GLU A 70 -18.70 -3.20 -2.90
C GLU A 70 -20.00 -3.91 -2.45
N VAL A 71 -20.14 -4.22 -1.15
CA VAL A 71 -21.32 -4.89 -0.55
C VAL A 71 -22.36 -3.89 -0.06
#